data_AF-A0A2P2BUW1-F1
#
_entry.id   AF-A0A2P2BUW1-F1
#
_cell.length_a   1.000
_cell.length_b   1.000
_cell.length_c   1.000
_cell.angle_alpha   90.00
_cell.angle_beta   90.00
_cell.angle_gamma   90.00
#
_symmetry.space_group_name_H-M   'P 1'
#
loop_
_entity.id
_entity.type
_entity.pdbx_description
1 polymer ?
#
loop_
_entity_poly.entity_id
_entity_poly.type
_entity_poly.pdbx_seq_one_letter_code
_entity_poly.pdbx_strand_id
1 'polypeptide(L)'
;MKKKPSKALIIISTIIVLLVLTILSNIVLNKVYKTKYEEFDSVDKEMFVQLSSIYKQFNENGEKLWNNKYKLNKEPIILIRTNKDKGIIRKYAYAVNVKGIEKSFLARKINMPKSLNLPEVYRISKFDISLISTWAPSNFGTVDINGKSIFYFKYHPKMIENPELYFDFTSFLLHESFHTYKQKDWTYDKGDGEYIENYPVNKENYALMGLEFKLLDKCMETNNKEEVKKYLKQWTTVRAYRYKKWPQLVVETNTEAIEGTARYIEYKYSDLTGGKLTVLAKKESPYYVTFMQAYDYIANGQAESPSYLERSMKYETGSALGLVMDKIDINWKKGIEDRKDKNGETQYKILKKYFNISDKDITEDKINQIKEENDYNELLKQGQKIVDLVNNNN
;
A
#
# COMPACT_ATOMS: atom_id res chain seq x y z
N MET A 1 -14.48 -17.08 64.70
CA MET A 1 -13.09 -16.62 64.42
C MET A 1 -12.96 -16.27 62.94
N LYS A 2 -12.76 -15.00 62.56
CA LYS A 2 -12.45 -14.64 61.16
C LYS A 2 -11.00 -15.06 60.85
N LYS A 3 -10.81 -16.02 59.94
CA LYS A 3 -9.47 -16.40 59.46
C LYS A 3 -8.80 -15.17 58.87
N LYS A 4 -7.60 -14.81 59.36
CA LYS A 4 -6.79 -13.74 58.77
C LYS A 4 -6.51 -14.09 57.29
N PRO A 5 -6.67 -13.14 56.36
CA PRO A 5 -6.36 -13.39 54.95
C PRO A 5 -4.89 -13.81 54.82
N SER A 6 -4.61 -14.78 53.95
CA SER A 6 -3.24 -15.21 53.70
C SER A 6 -2.43 -14.04 53.10
N LYS A 7 -1.12 -14.02 53.35
CA LYS A 7 -0.22 -13.00 52.80
C LYS A 7 -0.35 -12.88 51.27
N ALA A 8 -0.58 -14.00 50.58
CA ALA A 8 -0.84 -14.05 49.14
C ALA A 8 -2.11 -13.26 48.74
N LEU A 9 -3.19 -13.38 49.51
CA LEU A 9 -4.46 -12.69 49.25
C LEU A 9 -4.33 -11.17 49.42
N ILE A 10 -3.54 -10.74 50.41
CA ILE A 10 -3.19 -9.32 50.60
C ILE A 10 -2.37 -8.81 49.41
N ILE A 11 -1.36 -9.56 48.96
CA ILE A 11 -0.52 -9.17 47.80
C ILE A 11 -1.36 -9.03 46.53
N ILE A 12 -2.20 -10.03 46.21
CA ILE A 12 -3.08 -10.01 45.05
C ILE A 12 -4.04 -8.81 45.12
N SER A 13 -4.64 -8.56 46.29
CA SER A 13 -5.55 -7.43 46.48
C SER A 13 -4.85 -6.09 46.25
N THR A 14 -3.62 -5.94 46.77
CA THR A 14 -2.80 -4.73 46.55
C THR A 14 -2.49 -4.53 45.06
N ILE A 15 -2.14 -5.60 44.33
CA ILE A 15 -1.88 -5.52 42.88
C ILE A 15 -3.14 -5.08 42.12
N ILE A 16 -4.31 -5.64 42.44
CA ILE A 16 -5.57 -5.26 41.81
C ILE A 16 -5.90 -3.79 42.07
N VAL A 17 -5.74 -3.32 43.32
CA VAL A 17 -5.98 -1.92 43.68
C VAL A 17 -5.04 -0.99 42.89
N LEU A 18 -3.75 -1.31 42.80
CA LEU A 18 -2.79 -0.53 42.02
C LEU A 18 -3.13 -0.51 40.52
N LEU A 19 -3.61 -1.63 39.97
CA LEU A 19 -4.04 -1.70 38.58
C LEU A 19 -5.27 -0.83 38.33
N VAL A 20 -6.29 -0.92 39.19
CA VAL A 20 -7.50 -0.10 39.11
C VAL A 20 -7.18 1.39 39.21
N LEU A 21 -6.32 1.78 40.18
CA LEU A 21 -5.87 3.16 40.31
C LEU A 21 -5.14 3.63 39.04
N THR A 22 -4.27 2.80 38.46
CA THR A 22 -3.56 3.12 37.22
C THR A 22 -4.52 3.34 36.05
N ILE A 23 -5.56 2.51 35.93
CA ILE A 23 -6.59 2.64 34.89
C ILE A 23 -7.38 3.93 35.11
N LEU A 24 -7.88 4.17 36.32
CA LEU A 24 -8.66 5.37 36.65
C LEU A 24 -7.86 6.65 36.43
N SER A 25 -6.60 6.71 36.90
CA SER A 25 -5.71 7.84 36.66
C SER A 25 -5.50 8.09 35.17
N ASN A 26 -5.37 7.04 34.35
CA ASN A 26 -5.25 7.23 32.91
C ASN A 26 -6.53 7.75 32.27
N ILE A 27 -7.71 7.30 32.71
CA ILE A 27 -9.00 7.80 32.22
C ILE A 27 -9.13 9.29 32.54
N VAL A 28 -8.78 9.70 33.77
CA VAL A 28 -8.77 11.11 34.18
C VAL A 28 -7.78 11.91 33.33
N LEU A 29 -6.54 11.43 33.19
CA LEU A 29 -5.53 12.07 32.32
C LEU A 29 -6.02 12.21 30.88
N ASN A 30 -6.71 11.20 30.34
CA ASN A 30 -7.31 11.24 29.00
C ASN A 30 -8.38 12.33 28.86
N LYS A 31 -9.00 12.80 29.95
CA LYS A 31 -10.01 13.87 29.92
C LYS A 31 -9.41 15.27 30.05
N VAL A 32 -8.23 15.42 30.65
CA VAL A 32 -7.69 16.74 31.02
C VAL A 32 -6.36 17.09 30.37
N TYR A 33 -5.47 16.12 30.17
CA TYR A 33 -4.10 16.39 29.70
C TYR A 33 -4.06 16.54 28.19
N LYS A 34 -3.44 17.58 27.62
CA LYS A 34 -3.28 17.74 26.16
C LYS A 34 -4.58 17.50 25.38
N THR A 35 -5.60 18.30 25.64
CA THR A 35 -6.92 18.15 24.97
C THR A 35 -7.15 19.18 23.87
N LYS A 36 -6.16 20.05 23.65
CA LYS A 36 -6.13 21.04 22.59
C LYS A 36 -4.94 20.75 21.66
N TYR A 37 -5.13 20.99 20.37
CA TYR A 37 -4.10 20.78 19.35
C TYR A 37 -2.78 21.48 19.67
N GLU A 38 -2.83 22.68 20.24
CA GLU A 38 -1.64 23.48 20.56
C GLU A 38 -0.73 22.80 21.59
N GLU A 39 -1.30 21.92 22.43
CA GLU A 39 -0.63 21.18 23.49
C GLU A 39 0.00 19.86 22.99
N PHE A 40 -0.28 19.47 21.75
CA PHE A 40 0.25 18.24 21.16
C PHE A 40 1.77 18.32 20.91
N ASP A 41 2.41 17.15 20.90
CA ASP A 41 3.81 17.05 20.47
C ASP A 41 3.92 17.29 18.96
N SER A 42 5.15 17.50 18.46
CA SER A 42 5.41 17.78 17.04
C SER A 42 4.88 16.67 16.14
N VAL A 43 5.00 15.41 16.56
CA VAL A 43 4.60 14.24 15.77
C VAL A 43 3.08 14.17 15.60
N ASP A 44 2.31 14.38 16.67
CA ASP A 44 0.85 14.42 16.59
C ASP A 44 0.35 15.61 15.77
N LYS A 45 0.98 16.79 15.92
CA LYS A 45 0.64 17.98 15.13
C LYS A 45 0.83 17.71 13.65
N GLU A 46 2.02 17.25 13.28
CA GLU A 46 2.38 16.98 11.90
C GLU A 46 1.53 15.85 11.29
N MET A 47 1.24 14.80 12.06
CA MET A 47 0.31 13.74 11.64
C MET A 47 -1.08 14.31 11.27
N PHE A 48 -1.64 15.22 12.07
CA PHE A 48 -2.93 15.83 11.75
C PHE A 48 -2.85 16.83 10.58
N VAL A 49 -1.72 17.51 10.38
CA VAL A 49 -1.48 18.33 9.18
C VAL A 49 -1.48 17.45 7.92
N GLN A 50 -0.77 16.32 7.95
CA GLN A 50 -0.73 15.37 6.84
C GLN A 50 -2.11 14.75 6.59
N LEU A 51 -2.83 14.34 7.64
CA LEU A 51 -4.21 13.83 7.51
C LEU A 51 -5.16 14.88 6.91
N SER A 52 -5.04 16.14 7.34
CA SER A 52 -5.79 17.27 6.79
C SER A 52 -5.50 17.44 5.29
N SER A 53 -4.22 17.36 4.89
CA SER A 53 -3.83 17.41 3.47
C SER A 53 -4.45 16.26 2.67
N ILE A 54 -4.38 15.03 3.17
CA ILE A 54 -5.05 13.87 2.56
C ILE A 54 -6.55 14.15 2.39
N TYR A 55 -7.22 14.64 3.43
CA TYR A 55 -8.65 14.88 3.40
C TYR A 55 -9.05 15.96 2.41
N LYS A 56 -8.24 17.02 2.31
CA LYS A 56 -8.38 18.07 1.30
C LYS A 56 -8.28 17.49 -0.11
N GLN A 57 -7.25 16.68 -0.39
CA GLN A 57 -7.06 16.09 -1.72
C GLN A 57 -8.17 15.12 -2.11
N PHE A 58 -8.71 14.31 -1.19
CA PHE A 58 -9.87 13.47 -1.49
C PHE A 58 -11.14 14.28 -1.76
N ASN A 59 -11.29 15.44 -1.13
CA ASN A 59 -12.42 16.33 -1.36
C ASN A 59 -12.34 17.02 -2.73
N GLU A 60 -11.16 17.58 -3.06
CA GLU A 60 -10.95 18.43 -4.24
C GLU A 60 -10.57 17.63 -5.50
N ASN A 61 -9.86 16.51 -5.34
CA ASN A 61 -9.21 15.77 -6.43
C ASN A 61 -9.56 14.27 -6.45
N GLY A 62 -10.73 13.87 -5.94
CA GLY A 62 -11.13 12.46 -5.83
C GLY A 62 -11.03 11.65 -7.14
N GLU A 63 -11.44 12.23 -8.29
CA GLU A 63 -11.29 11.58 -9.61
C GLU A 63 -9.83 11.37 -10.03
N LYS A 64 -8.93 12.26 -9.61
CA LYS A 64 -7.50 12.13 -9.92
C LYS A 64 -6.80 11.11 -9.02
N LEU A 65 -7.32 10.88 -7.81
CA LEU A 65 -6.80 9.87 -6.90
C LEU A 65 -7.28 8.47 -7.29
N TRP A 66 -8.58 8.27 -7.43
CA TRP A 66 -9.14 6.99 -7.88
C TRP A 66 -10.44 7.20 -8.67
N ASN A 67 -11.50 7.59 -7.98
CA ASN A 67 -12.78 8.04 -8.53
C ASN A 67 -13.53 8.82 -7.45
N ASN A 68 -14.62 9.51 -7.79
CA ASN A 68 -15.40 10.26 -6.80
C ASN A 68 -16.17 9.40 -5.79
N LYS A 69 -16.23 8.07 -5.95
CA LYS A 69 -16.94 7.20 -5.00
C LYS A 69 -16.06 6.81 -3.83
N TYR A 70 -14.78 6.55 -4.06
CA TYR A 70 -13.83 6.28 -2.98
C TYR A 70 -13.42 7.57 -2.28
N LYS A 71 -13.76 7.70 -0.99
CA LYS A 71 -13.57 8.93 -0.21
C LYS A 71 -13.01 8.60 1.18
N LEU A 72 -11.70 8.41 1.28
CA LEU A 72 -11.03 8.14 2.56
C LEU A 72 -11.35 9.20 3.63
N ASN A 73 -11.55 10.46 3.22
CA ASN A 73 -11.96 11.56 4.09
C ASN A 73 -13.37 11.44 4.68
N LYS A 74 -14.14 10.43 4.27
CA LYS A 74 -15.46 10.07 4.78
C LYS A 74 -15.49 8.71 5.46
N GLU A 75 -14.37 8.00 5.52
CA GLU A 75 -14.24 6.73 6.22
C GLU A 75 -13.87 6.94 7.69
N PRO A 76 -14.27 6.03 8.61
CA PRO A 76 -13.85 6.08 10.00
C PRO A 76 -12.39 5.64 10.14
N ILE A 77 -11.57 6.26 10.99
CA ILE A 77 -10.17 5.83 11.20
C ILE A 77 -9.81 5.91 12.69
N ILE A 78 -9.09 4.91 13.19
CA ILE A 78 -8.41 4.96 14.50
C ILE A 78 -6.90 5.13 14.29
N LEU A 79 -6.35 6.25 14.75
CA LEU A 79 -4.92 6.55 14.66
C LEU A 79 -4.25 6.29 16.01
N ILE A 80 -3.28 5.40 16.07
CA ILE A 80 -2.71 4.90 17.33
C ILE A 80 -1.26 5.36 17.47
N ARG A 81 -1.00 6.13 18.52
CA ARG A 81 0.35 6.62 18.81
C ARG A 81 1.20 5.54 19.45
N THR A 82 2.31 5.16 18.82
CA THR A 82 3.34 4.29 19.39
C THR A 82 4.72 4.96 19.44
N ASN A 83 5.65 4.33 20.16
CA ASN A 83 7.04 4.80 20.23
C ASN A 83 7.87 4.38 19.01
N LYS A 84 7.54 3.23 18.41
CA LYS A 84 8.28 2.62 17.33
C LYS A 84 7.37 1.77 16.44
N ASP A 85 7.94 1.34 15.32
CA ASP A 85 7.36 0.36 14.42
C ASP A 85 6.87 -0.88 15.17
N LYS A 86 5.66 -1.35 14.81
CA LYS A 86 4.98 -2.51 15.40
C LYS A 86 4.90 -2.47 16.94
N GLY A 87 4.88 -1.28 17.52
CA GLY A 87 4.84 -1.09 18.97
C GLY A 87 3.58 -1.71 19.61
N ILE A 88 3.79 -2.53 20.63
CA ILE A 88 2.70 -3.17 21.41
C ILE A 88 2.17 -2.24 22.51
N ILE A 89 3.01 -1.33 23.03
CA ILE A 89 2.63 -0.33 24.03
C ILE A 89 2.17 0.94 23.30
N ARG A 90 0.86 1.18 23.32
CA ARG A 90 0.27 2.43 22.84
C ARG A 90 0.39 3.55 23.87
N LYS A 91 0.63 4.78 23.41
CA LYS A 91 0.50 5.98 24.26
C LYS A 91 -0.98 6.34 24.45
N TYR A 92 -1.70 6.46 23.35
CA TYR A 92 -3.13 6.79 23.22
C TYR A 92 -3.57 6.55 21.76
N ALA A 93 -4.85 6.73 21.48
CA ALA A 93 -5.38 6.67 20.12
C ALA A 93 -6.32 7.86 19.84
N TYR A 94 -6.52 8.19 18.57
CA TYR A 94 -7.47 9.17 18.09
C TYR A 94 -8.48 8.50 17.16
N ALA A 95 -9.77 8.70 17.42
CA ALA A 95 -10.84 8.39 16.50
C ALA A 95 -11.18 9.60 15.65
N VAL A 96 -11.23 9.39 14.34
CA VAL A 96 -11.62 10.37 13.33
C VAL A 96 -12.83 9.80 12.60
N ASN A 97 -13.95 10.55 12.58
CA ASN A 97 -15.18 10.14 11.89
C ASN A 97 -15.79 8.79 12.36
N VAL A 98 -15.55 8.40 13.62
CA VAL A 98 -16.10 7.18 14.22
C VAL A 98 -17.40 7.50 14.95
N LYS A 99 -18.54 7.04 14.41
CA LYS A 99 -19.86 7.29 15.01
C LYS A 99 -20.03 6.55 16.34
N GLY A 100 -20.59 7.23 17.34
CA GLY A 100 -20.90 6.69 18.66
C GLY A 100 -19.75 6.79 19.66
N ILE A 101 -18.54 7.15 19.22
CA ILE A 101 -17.39 7.33 20.11
C ILE A 101 -17.59 8.51 21.07
N GLU A 102 -18.38 9.51 20.66
CA GLU A 102 -18.71 10.69 21.46
C GLU A 102 -19.45 10.36 22.76
N LYS A 103 -20.12 9.20 22.81
CA LYS A 103 -20.84 8.70 23.99
C LYS A 103 -19.95 7.91 24.95
N SER A 104 -18.73 7.55 24.55
CA SER A 104 -17.82 6.77 25.37
C SER A 104 -17.24 7.59 26.52
N PHE A 105 -17.36 7.09 27.76
CA PHE A 105 -16.71 7.70 28.91
C PHE A 105 -15.18 7.63 28.81
N LEU A 106 -14.62 6.75 27.96
CA LEU A 106 -13.19 6.62 27.69
C LEU A 106 -12.68 7.55 26.58
N ALA A 107 -13.57 8.27 25.89
CA ALA A 107 -13.23 9.18 24.81
C ALA A 107 -13.30 10.65 25.24
N ARG A 108 -12.45 11.51 24.67
CA ARG A 108 -12.47 12.97 24.88
C ARG A 108 -12.36 13.67 23.55
N LYS A 109 -13.36 14.50 23.23
CA LYS A 109 -13.27 15.39 22.06
C LYS A 109 -12.06 16.31 22.19
N ILE A 110 -11.26 16.37 21.13
CA ILE A 110 -10.10 17.24 21.01
C ILE A 110 -10.53 18.56 20.39
N ASN A 111 -10.00 19.67 20.91
CA ASN A 111 -10.16 20.97 20.27
C ASN A 111 -9.16 21.09 19.11
N MET A 112 -9.65 20.82 17.90
CA MET A 112 -8.87 20.94 16.66
C MET A 112 -9.05 22.32 16.03
N PRO A 113 -8.01 22.93 15.46
CA PRO A 113 -8.13 24.19 14.75
C PRO A 113 -8.98 24.01 13.49
N LYS A 114 -9.88 24.97 13.22
CA LYS A 114 -10.77 24.94 12.06
C LYS A 114 -10.01 24.91 10.72
N SER A 115 -8.78 25.45 10.69
CA SER A 115 -7.93 25.47 9.49
C SER A 115 -7.54 24.09 8.99
N LEU A 116 -7.55 23.05 9.86
CA LEU A 116 -7.27 21.67 9.43
C LEU A 116 -8.48 21.02 8.73
N ASN A 117 -9.67 21.63 8.79
CA ASN A 117 -10.88 21.12 8.14
C ASN A 117 -11.15 19.62 8.37
N LEU A 118 -10.74 19.10 9.53
CA LEU A 118 -10.96 17.72 9.92
C LEU A 118 -12.36 17.58 10.54
N PRO A 119 -13.00 16.39 10.42
CA PRO A 119 -14.16 16.09 11.22
C PRO A 119 -13.80 16.06 12.71
N GLU A 120 -14.79 15.89 13.57
CA GLU A 120 -14.54 15.80 15.00
C GLU A 120 -13.55 14.66 15.33
N VAL A 121 -12.56 15.00 16.16
CA VAL A 121 -11.52 14.08 16.61
C VAL A 121 -11.71 13.80 18.09
N TYR A 122 -11.64 12.52 18.46
CA TYR A 122 -11.77 12.06 19.84
C TYR A 122 -10.53 11.30 20.26
N ARG A 123 -9.87 11.70 21.36
CA ARG A 123 -8.81 10.89 21.95
C ARG A 123 -9.40 9.79 22.83
N ILE A 124 -8.96 8.57 22.61
CA ILE A 124 -9.39 7.37 23.30
C ILE A 124 -8.33 6.97 24.33
N SER A 125 -8.79 6.63 25.53
CA SER A 125 -7.92 6.14 26.61
C SER A 125 -7.14 4.90 26.16
N LYS A 126 -5.90 4.77 26.63
CA LYS A 126 -5.06 3.59 26.38
C LYS A 126 -5.60 2.30 26.98
N PHE A 127 -6.65 2.35 27.80
CA PHE A 127 -7.29 1.19 28.39
C PHE A 127 -8.68 0.90 27.81
N ASP A 128 -9.05 1.53 26.69
CA ASP A 128 -10.27 1.16 25.97
C ASP A 128 -10.17 -0.27 25.45
N ILE A 129 -11.08 -1.13 25.92
CA ILE A 129 -11.11 -2.56 25.64
C ILE A 129 -11.51 -2.86 24.20
N SER A 130 -12.28 -1.95 23.56
CA SER A 130 -12.63 -2.09 22.14
C SER A 130 -11.40 -2.06 21.22
N LEU A 131 -10.29 -1.51 21.73
CA LEU A 131 -9.02 -1.40 21.02
C LEU A 131 -7.95 -2.33 21.60
N ILE A 132 -8.29 -3.37 22.37
CA ILE A 132 -7.26 -4.23 23.00
C ILE A 132 -6.48 -5.06 21.97
N SER A 133 -7.12 -5.46 20.86
CA SER A 133 -6.48 -6.20 19.77
C SER A 133 -5.33 -5.44 19.11
N THR A 134 -5.34 -4.10 19.19
CA THR A 134 -4.29 -3.25 18.61
C THR A 134 -2.98 -3.31 19.38
N TRP A 135 -2.90 -4.07 20.48
CA TRP A 135 -1.65 -4.32 21.20
C TRP A 135 -0.80 -5.39 20.49
N ALA A 136 -1.35 -6.07 19.48
CA ALA A 136 -0.59 -6.95 18.60
C ALA A 136 0.55 -6.18 17.88
N PRO A 137 1.67 -6.83 17.54
CA PRO A 137 2.81 -6.21 16.85
C PRO A 137 2.55 -6.01 15.35
N SER A 138 1.40 -5.43 15.00
CA SER A 138 1.03 -4.96 13.67
C SER A 138 0.87 -3.44 13.66
N ASN A 139 1.16 -2.79 12.54
CA ASN A 139 0.96 -1.35 12.37
C ASN A 139 -0.45 -0.97 11.94
N PHE A 140 -1.21 -1.90 11.36
CA PHE A 140 -2.53 -1.61 10.86
C PHE A 140 -3.42 -2.84 11.00
N GLY A 141 -4.71 -2.66 10.71
CA GLY A 141 -5.70 -3.73 10.76
C GLY A 141 -7.08 -3.14 11.00
N THR A 142 -7.98 -3.97 11.52
CA THR A 142 -9.34 -3.53 11.85
C THR A 142 -9.70 -3.83 13.31
N VAL A 143 -10.59 -3.01 13.85
CA VAL A 143 -11.21 -3.17 15.17
C VAL A 143 -12.71 -3.04 15.03
N ASP A 144 -13.46 -3.82 15.82
CA ASP A 144 -14.91 -3.70 15.86
C ASP A 144 -15.34 -2.68 16.91
N ILE A 145 -15.99 -1.61 16.45
CA ILE A 145 -16.59 -0.59 17.32
C ILE A 145 -18.06 -0.46 16.93
N ASN A 146 -18.95 -0.76 17.88
CA ASN A 146 -20.41 -0.72 17.69
C ASN A 146 -20.88 -1.56 16.48
N GLY A 147 -20.34 -2.77 16.32
CA GLY A 147 -20.71 -3.70 15.24
C GLY A 147 -20.20 -3.28 13.86
N LYS A 148 -19.25 -2.34 13.78
CA LYS A 148 -18.59 -1.94 12.53
C LYS A 148 -17.10 -2.20 12.63
N SER A 149 -16.58 -2.87 11.60
CA SER A 149 -15.14 -3.01 11.39
C SER A 149 -14.56 -1.68 10.93
N ILE A 150 -13.64 -1.12 11.72
CA ILE A 150 -13.01 0.18 11.50
C ILE A 150 -11.51 -0.03 11.34
N PHE A 151 -10.92 0.57 10.31
CA PHE A 151 -9.49 0.59 10.09
C PHE A 151 -8.76 1.30 11.23
N TYR A 152 -7.71 0.67 11.76
CA TYR A 152 -6.74 1.34 12.60
C TYR A 152 -5.38 1.41 11.93
N PHE A 153 -4.64 2.47 12.24
CA PHE A 153 -3.28 2.69 11.77
C PHE A 153 -2.41 3.22 12.90
N LYS A 154 -1.25 2.60 13.12
CA LYS A 154 -0.25 3.00 14.10
C LYS A 154 0.75 3.93 13.46
N TYR A 155 1.02 5.04 14.12
CA TYR A 155 2.03 6.00 13.70
C TYR A 155 3.04 6.25 14.82
N HIS A 156 4.30 6.44 14.42
CA HIS A 156 5.44 6.64 15.32
C HIS A 156 6.37 7.74 14.79
N PRO A 157 7.28 8.30 15.61
CA PRO A 157 8.08 9.48 15.23
C PRO A 157 8.84 9.31 13.90
N LYS A 158 9.46 8.14 13.70
CA LYS A 158 10.21 7.84 12.46
C LYS A 158 9.38 8.00 11.17
N MET A 159 8.06 7.75 11.17
CA MET A 159 7.23 7.93 9.96
C MET A 159 7.01 9.39 9.57
N ILE A 160 7.27 10.30 10.50
CA ILE A 160 7.04 11.74 10.35
C ILE A 160 8.37 12.48 10.18
N GLU A 161 9.35 12.15 11.01
CA GLU A 161 10.59 12.92 11.12
C GLU A 161 11.68 12.45 10.14
N ASN A 162 11.79 11.14 9.89
CA ASN A 162 12.80 10.56 9.00
C ASN A 162 12.32 9.20 8.46
N PRO A 163 11.30 9.21 7.57
CA PRO A 163 10.70 7.98 7.09
C PRO A 163 11.63 7.19 6.18
N GLU A 164 11.44 5.87 6.18
CA GLU A 164 11.94 5.05 5.08
C GLU A 164 11.08 5.32 3.83
N LEU A 165 11.65 5.06 2.66
CA LEU A 165 10.91 5.22 1.41
C LEU A 165 9.64 4.36 1.47
N TYR A 166 8.50 4.91 1.02
CA TYR A 166 7.17 4.29 1.11
C TYR A 166 6.56 4.14 2.52
N PHE A 167 7.32 4.39 3.58
CA PHE A 167 6.88 4.18 4.97
C PHE A 167 6.71 5.50 5.75
N ASP A 168 6.61 6.63 5.04
CA ASP A 168 6.09 7.85 5.65
C ASP A 168 4.60 7.68 6.00
N PHE A 169 4.13 8.50 6.93
CA PHE A 169 2.75 8.40 7.43
C PHE A 169 1.72 8.48 6.31
N THR A 170 1.92 9.36 5.32
CA THR A 170 0.92 9.58 4.28
C THR A 170 0.88 8.40 3.31
N SER A 171 2.02 7.98 2.77
CA SER A 171 2.08 6.91 1.78
C SER A 171 1.56 5.59 2.38
N PHE A 172 2.02 5.22 3.57
CA PHE A 172 1.63 3.96 4.18
C PHE A 172 0.17 3.97 4.67
N LEU A 173 -0.35 5.10 5.14
CA LEU A 173 -1.77 5.23 5.47
C LEU A 173 -2.65 5.07 4.22
N LEU A 174 -2.27 5.70 3.10
CA LEU A 174 -3.01 5.62 1.85
C LEU A 174 -3.05 4.19 1.31
N HIS A 175 -1.91 3.49 1.31
CA HIS A 175 -1.80 2.09 0.88
C HIS A 175 -2.74 1.17 1.67
N GLU A 176 -2.62 1.16 2.99
CA GLU A 176 -3.33 0.22 3.85
C GLU A 176 -4.82 0.54 4.01
N SER A 177 -5.16 1.83 3.97
CA SER A 177 -6.57 2.24 3.95
C SER A 177 -7.24 1.91 2.61
N PHE A 178 -6.51 1.91 1.50
CA PHE A 178 -7.03 1.49 0.20
C PHE A 178 -7.37 0.00 0.20
N HIS A 179 -6.48 -0.85 0.72
CA HIS A 179 -6.76 -2.27 0.96
C HIS A 179 -8.05 -2.44 1.78
N THR A 180 -8.14 -1.73 2.90
CA THR A 180 -9.24 -1.89 3.86
C THR A 180 -10.59 -1.39 3.36
N TYR A 181 -10.61 -0.25 2.66
CA TYR A 181 -11.86 0.42 2.29
C TYR A 181 -12.25 0.25 0.84
N LYS A 182 -11.28 0.11 -0.06
CA LYS A 182 -11.54 0.00 -1.50
C LYS A 182 -11.45 -1.44 -2.01
N GLN A 183 -10.50 -2.21 -1.50
CA GLN A 183 -10.21 -3.56 -2.01
C GLN A 183 -10.72 -4.68 -1.11
N LYS A 184 -11.46 -4.37 -0.04
CA LYS A 184 -11.99 -5.36 0.91
C LYS A 184 -12.66 -6.58 0.29
N ASP A 185 -13.41 -6.36 -0.80
CA ASP A 185 -14.16 -7.42 -1.47
C ASP A 185 -13.42 -8.02 -2.68
N TRP A 186 -12.19 -7.54 -2.96
CA TRP A 186 -11.38 -8.05 -4.05
C TRP A 186 -10.92 -9.48 -3.75
N THR A 187 -10.78 -10.26 -4.81
CA THR A 187 -10.56 -11.71 -4.77
C THR A 187 -9.18 -12.12 -5.28
N TYR A 188 -8.36 -11.17 -5.74
CA TYR A 188 -7.08 -11.44 -6.38
C TYR A 188 -6.08 -12.14 -5.46
N ASP A 189 -6.12 -11.85 -4.16
CA ASP A 189 -5.22 -12.37 -3.12
C ASP A 189 -5.83 -13.53 -2.30
N LYS A 190 -7.06 -13.97 -2.62
CA LYS A 190 -7.74 -15.05 -1.88
C LYS A 190 -7.03 -16.40 -2.09
N GLY A 191 -6.81 -17.11 -1.00
CA GLY A 191 -6.33 -18.50 -1.01
C GLY A 191 -4.93 -18.65 -1.61
N ASP A 192 -4.00 -17.79 -1.21
CA ASP A 192 -2.65 -17.71 -1.77
C ASP A 192 -2.63 -17.38 -3.26
N GLY A 193 -3.63 -16.63 -3.74
CA GLY A 193 -3.80 -16.23 -5.14
C GLY A 193 -2.66 -15.39 -5.72
N GLU A 194 -1.64 -15.05 -4.95
CA GLU A 194 -0.43 -14.35 -5.39
C GLU A 194 0.82 -15.25 -5.46
N TYR A 195 0.74 -16.46 -4.88
CA TYR A 195 1.87 -17.38 -4.80
C TYR A 195 2.08 -18.09 -6.14
N ILE A 196 3.32 -18.04 -6.63
CA ILE A 196 3.71 -18.71 -7.87
C ILE A 196 4.54 -19.93 -7.50
N GLU A 197 3.91 -21.09 -7.55
CA GLU A 197 4.62 -22.35 -7.39
C GLU A 197 5.57 -22.56 -8.58
N ASN A 198 6.79 -23.03 -8.31
CA ASN A 198 7.80 -23.33 -9.33
C ASN A 198 8.07 -22.14 -10.27
N TYR A 199 8.47 -21.01 -9.68
CA TYR A 199 8.85 -19.83 -10.44
C TYR A 199 9.97 -20.18 -11.45
N PRO A 200 9.81 -19.83 -12.75
CA PRO A 200 10.74 -20.24 -13.79
C PRO A 200 12.04 -19.42 -13.75
N VAL A 201 13.06 -19.98 -13.07
CA VAL A 201 14.44 -19.51 -13.12
C VAL A 201 15.03 -19.87 -14.48
N ASN A 202 14.79 -19.01 -15.47
CA ASN A 202 15.14 -19.26 -16.86
C ASN A 202 15.58 -17.97 -17.56
N LYS A 203 16.68 -18.05 -18.32
CA LYS A 203 17.27 -16.87 -18.99
C LYS A 203 16.30 -16.17 -19.94
N GLU A 204 15.45 -16.94 -20.62
CA GLU A 204 14.48 -16.39 -21.56
C GLU A 204 13.31 -15.73 -20.82
N ASN A 205 12.87 -16.29 -19.68
CA ASN A 205 11.87 -15.66 -18.82
C ASN A 205 12.36 -14.28 -18.33
N TYR A 206 13.56 -14.22 -17.75
CA TYR A 206 14.12 -12.94 -17.29
C TYR A 206 14.38 -11.97 -18.45
N ALA A 207 14.83 -12.44 -19.61
CA ALA A 207 14.97 -11.59 -20.79
C ALA A 207 13.64 -11.01 -21.30
N LEU A 208 12.56 -11.79 -21.28
CA LEU A 208 11.22 -11.31 -21.62
C LEU A 208 10.68 -10.32 -20.58
N MET A 209 11.00 -10.52 -19.30
CA MET A 209 10.72 -9.54 -18.25
C MET A 209 11.49 -8.22 -18.49
N GLY A 210 12.78 -8.29 -18.84
CA GLY A 210 13.56 -7.10 -19.23
C GLY A 210 12.96 -6.39 -20.46
N LEU A 211 12.43 -7.15 -21.42
CA LEU A 211 11.73 -6.58 -22.58
C LEU A 211 10.45 -5.85 -22.17
N GLU A 212 9.67 -6.42 -21.24
CA GLU A 212 8.52 -5.75 -20.65
C GLU A 212 8.91 -4.44 -19.93
N PHE A 213 10.00 -4.45 -19.15
CA PHE A 213 10.51 -3.26 -18.48
C PHE A 213 10.93 -2.17 -19.44
N LYS A 214 11.67 -2.52 -20.50
CA LYS A 214 12.05 -1.56 -21.57
C LYS A 214 10.83 -0.94 -22.23
N LEU A 215 9.75 -1.71 -22.43
CA LEU A 215 8.51 -1.21 -23.00
C LEU A 215 7.73 -0.32 -22.01
N LEU A 216 7.73 -0.65 -20.71
CA LEU A 216 7.14 0.21 -19.67
C LEU A 216 7.90 1.54 -19.52
N ASP A 217 9.23 1.52 -19.53
CA ASP A 217 10.06 2.73 -19.52
C ASP A 217 9.67 3.65 -20.69
N LYS A 218 9.57 3.10 -21.90
CA LYS A 218 9.09 3.85 -23.09
C LYS A 218 7.70 4.45 -22.90
N CYS A 219 6.74 3.71 -22.32
CA CYS A 219 5.41 4.23 -22.00
C CYS A 219 5.44 5.38 -20.98
N MET A 220 6.30 5.27 -19.97
CA MET A 220 6.42 6.27 -18.91
C MET A 220 7.08 7.55 -19.41
N GLU A 221 8.12 7.44 -20.23
CA GLU A 221 8.92 8.56 -20.75
C GLU A 221 8.20 9.39 -21.83
N THR A 222 7.52 8.76 -22.79
CA THR A 222 6.85 9.49 -23.87
C THR A 222 5.50 10.06 -23.46
N ASN A 223 5.21 11.31 -23.83
CA ASN A 223 3.88 11.92 -23.66
C ASN A 223 2.98 11.75 -24.89
N ASN A 224 3.49 11.14 -25.97
CA ASN A 224 2.69 10.88 -27.18
C ASN A 224 1.77 9.69 -26.96
N LYS A 225 0.46 9.93 -26.87
CA LYS A 225 -0.55 8.90 -26.60
C LYS A 225 -0.52 7.73 -27.61
N GLU A 226 -0.21 7.98 -28.87
CA GLU A 226 -0.14 6.92 -29.89
C GLU A 226 1.11 6.04 -29.73
N GLU A 227 2.24 6.64 -29.33
CA GLU A 227 3.42 5.86 -28.95
C GLU A 227 3.18 5.05 -27.69
N VAL A 228 2.55 5.64 -26.66
CA VAL A 228 2.16 4.92 -25.44
C VAL A 228 1.26 3.73 -25.79
N LYS A 229 0.24 3.92 -26.64
CA LYS A 229 -0.63 2.83 -27.11
C LYS A 229 0.16 1.75 -27.85
N LYS A 230 1.10 2.13 -28.72
CA LYS A 230 1.97 1.18 -29.45
C LYS A 230 2.80 0.34 -28.47
N TYR A 231 3.53 0.98 -27.56
CA TYR A 231 4.41 0.28 -26.61
C TYR A 231 3.62 -0.57 -25.62
N LEU A 232 2.47 -0.08 -25.14
CA LEU A 232 1.61 -0.85 -24.23
C LEU A 232 0.98 -2.07 -24.92
N LYS A 233 0.66 -1.97 -26.21
CA LYS A 233 0.23 -3.12 -27.03
C LYS A 233 1.36 -4.14 -27.19
N GLN A 234 2.59 -3.69 -27.46
CA GLN A 234 3.76 -4.56 -27.52
C GLN A 234 4.00 -5.24 -26.17
N TRP A 235 3.95 -4.50 -25.07
CA TRP A 235 4.08 -5.01 -23.71
C TRP A 235 3.04 -6.10 -23.43
N THR A 236 1.77 -5.84 -23.77
CA THR A 236 0.68 -6.80 -23.56
C THR A 236 0.89 -8.08 -24.39
N THR A 237 1.44 -7.93 -25.60
CA THR A 237 1.75 -9.06 -26.49
C THR A 237 2.90 -9.91 -25.92
N VAL A 238 3.98 -9.27 -25.46
CA VAL A 238 5.13 -9.94 -24.81
C VAL A 238 4.68 -10.66 -23.54
N ARG A 239 3.89 -10.00 -22.69
CA ARG A 239 3.35 -10.59 -21.46
C ARG A 239 2.49 -11.82 -21.76
N ALA A 240 1.63 -11.73 -22.77
CA ALA A 240 0.80 -12.86 -23.18
C ALA A 240 1.63 -14.02 -23.76
N TYR A 241 2.69 -13.74 -24.50
CA TYR A 241 3.64 -14.76 -24.95
C TYR A 241 4.35 -15.45 -23.77
N ARG A 242 4.82 -14.67 -22.80
CA ARG A 242 5.46 -15.18 -21.59
C ARG A 242 4.51 -16.09 -20.79
N TYR A 243 3.24 -15.71 -20.64
CA TYR A 243 2.24 -16.55 -19.98
C TYR A 243 1.83 -17.79 -20.78
N LYS A 244 1.89 -17.76 -22.12
CA LYS A 244 1.70 -18.98 -22.92
C LYS A 244 2.82 -19.98 -22.67
N LYS A 245 4.06 -19.50 -22.46
CA LYS A 245 5.24 -20.33 -22.22
C LYS A 245 5.38 -20.81 -20.77
N TRP A 246 5.01 -19.96 -19.82
CA TRP A 246 4.96 -20.26 -18.39
C TRP A 246 3.61 -19.84 -17.81
N PRO A 247 2.56 -20.68 -17.94
CA PRO A 247 1.21 -20.35 -17.52
C PRO A 247 1.07 -19.98 -16.04
N GLN A 248 1.91 -20.53 -15.17
CA GLN A 248 1.89 -20.22 -13.74
C GLN A 248 2.15 -18.73 -13.44
N LEU A 249 2.84 -18.02 -14.35
CA LEU A 249 3.17 -16.60 -14.19
C LEU A 249 1.96 -15.68 -14.33
N VAL A 250 0.80 -16.16 -14.80
CA VAL A 250 -0.42 -15.33 -14.86
C VAL A 250 -0.85 -14.80 -13.49
N VAL A 251 -0.47 -15.52 -12.44
CA VAL A 251 -0.69 -15.18 -11.02
C VAL A 251 -0.02 -13.86 -10.64
N GLU A 252 1.06 -13.45 -11.31
CA GLU A 252 1.70 -12.13 -11.07
C GLU A 252 0.71 -10.97 -11.19
N THR A 253 -0.27 -11.10 -12.09
CA THR A 253 -1.27 -10.05 -12.34
C THR A 253 -2.18 -9.80 -11.13
N ASN A 254 -2.27 -10.75 -10.20
CA ASN A 254 -3.05 -10.58 -8.97
C ASN A 254 -2.34 -9.64 -7.99
N THR A 255 -1.03 -9.82 -7.76
CA THR A 255 -0.24 -8.89 -6.95
C THR A 255 -0.17 -7.50 -7.62
N GLU A 256 0.01 -7.44 -8.94
CA GLU A 256 -0.04 -6.17 -9.70
C GLU A 256 -1.40 -5.45 -9.52
N ALA A 257 -2.50 -6.20 -9.47
CA ALA A 257 -3.83 -5.65 -9.24
C ALA A 257 -4.01 -5.16 -7.80
N ILE A 258 -3.69 -5.99 -6.80
CA ILE A 258 -3.97 -5.66 -5.39
C ILE A 258 -2.96 -4.64 -4.85
N GLU A 259 -1.66 -4.95 -4.90
CA GLU A 259 -0.61 -4.10 -4.36
C GLU A 259 -0.24 -2.94 -5.27
N GLY A 260 -0.24 -3.18 -6.59
CA GLY A 260 0.07 -2.13 -7.55
C GLY A 260 -0.96 -1.01 -7.58
N THR A 261 -2.25 -1.29 -7.35
CA THR A 261 -3.24 -0.22 -7.28
C THR A 261 -3.24 0.53 -5.95
N ALA A 262 -2.87 -0.13 -4.85
CA ALA A 262 -2.61 0.55 -3.57
C ALA A 262 -1.40 1.51 -3.71
N ARG A 263 -0.31 1.05 -4.33
CA ARG A 263 0.87 1.89 -4.65
C ARG A 263 0.53 3.04 -5.61
N TYR A 264 -0.33 2.79 -6.60
CA TYR A 264 -0.81 3.82 -7.53
C TYR A 264 -1.44 5.02 -6.80
N ILE A 265 -2.21 4.79 -5.73
CA ILE A 265 -2.82 5.88 -4.94
C ILE A 265 -1.75 6.76 -4.30
N GLU A 266 -0.68 6.16 -3.79
CA GLU A 266 0.45 6.90 -3.22
C GLU A 266 1.06 7.85 -4.26
N TYR A 267 1.27 7.35 -5.48
CA TYR A 267 1.86 8.14 -6.57
C TYR A 267 0.94 9.25 -7.05
N LYS A 268 -0.36 8.98 -7.19
CA LYS A 268 -1.35 10.02 -7.51
C LYS A 268 -1.41 11.10 -6.44
N TYR A 269 -1.35 10.74 -5.17
CA TYR A 269 -1.33 11.70 -4.08
C TYR A 269 -0.03 12.52 -4.06
N SER A 270 1.11 11.87 -4.24
CA SER A 270 2.42 12.51 -4.35
C SER A 270 2.43 13.56 -5.47
N ASP A 271 2.00 13.18 -6.68
CA ASP A 271 1.87 14.09 -7.84
C ASP A 271 1.00 15.33 -7.52
N LEU A 272 -0.19 15.12 -6.92
CA LEU A 272 -1.10 16.20 -6.55
C LEU A 272 -0.56 17.18 -5.51
N THR A 273 0.40 16.74 -4.71
CA THR A 273 0.97 17.52 -3.61
C THR A 273 2.38 18.05 -3.92
N GLY A 274 2.89 17.81 -5.13
CA GLY A 274 4.26 18.16 -5.51
C GLY A 274 5.32 17.32 -4.79
N GLY A 275 4.94 16.12 -4.33
CA GLY A 275 5.83 15.12 -3.77
C GLY A 275 6.77 14.51 -4.81
N LYS A 276 7.74 13.72 -4.31
CA LYS A 276 8.78 13.07 -5.12
C LYS A 276 8.59 11.56 -5.24
N LEU A 277 7.59 11.01 -4.54
CA LEU A 277 7.29 9.59 -4.60
C LEU A 277 6.66 9.27 -5.96
N THR A 278 7.22 8.29 -6.65
CA THR A 278 6.85 7.85 -7.99
C THR A 278 7.29 6.40 -8.18
N VAL A 279 6.99 5.81 -9.34
CA VAL A 279 7.41 4.45 -9.71
C VAL A 279 8.92 4.30 -9.54
N LEU A 280 9.34 3.25 -8.82
CA LEU A 280 10.74 2.96 -8.49
C LEU A 280 11.47 4.17 -7.89
N ALA A 281 10.86 4.79 -6.88
CA ALA A 281 11.43 5.95 -6.21
C ALA A 281 12.77 5.64 -5.52
N LYS A 282 13.58 6.68 -5.34
CA LYS A 282 14.77 6.67 -4.47
C LYS A 282 14.89 7.99 -3.73
N LYS A 283 15.71 8.01 -2.67
CA LYS A 283 15.85 9.17 -1.78
C LYS A 283 16.55 10.38 -2.42
N GLU A 284 17.38 10.14 -3.42
CA GLU A 284 18.24 11.16 -4.03
C GLU A 284 17.83 11.47 -5.46
N SER A 285 18.08 12.70 -5.93
CA SER A 285 17.83 13.14 -7.31
C SER A 285 18.44 12.15 -8.33
N PRO A 286 17.73 11.76 -9.41
CA PRO A 286 16.44 12.28 -9.90
C PRO A 286 15.19 11.74 -9.17
N TYR A 287 15.34 11.12 -8.00
CA TYR A 287 14.29 10.56 -7.13
C TYR A 287 13.58 9.33 -7.65
N TYR A 288 14.02 8.79 -8.79
CA TYR A 288 13.59 7.49 -9.29
C TYR A 288 14.72 6.81 -10.06
N VAL A 289 14.51 5.54 -10.38
CA VAL A 289 15.25 4.81 -11.42
C VAL A 289 14.24 4.24 -12.42
N THR A 290 14.68 3.99 -13.66
CA THR A 290 13.82 3.30 -14.63
C THR A 290 13.75 1.81 -14.33
N PHE A 291 12.78 1.09 -14.90
CA PHE A 291 12.71 -0.36 -14.75
C PHE A 291 13.95 -1.04 -15.32
N MET A 292 14.46 -0.58 -16.47
CA MET A 292 15.71 -1.10 -17.04
C MET A 292 16.92 -0.82 -16.14
N GLN A 293 17.03 0.35 -15.52
CA GLN A 293 18.11 0.62 -14.57
C GLN A 293 18.06 -0.33 -13.37
N ALA A 294 16.86 -0.56 -12.80
CA ALA A 294 16.69 -1.51 -11.69
C ALA A 294 17.04 -2.94 -12.13
N TYR A 295 16.60 -3.36 -13.32
CA TYR A 295 16.91 -4.66 -13.91
C TYR A 295 18.42 -4.85 -14.12
N ASP A 296 19.10 -3.84 -14.66
CA ASP A 296 20.54 -3.87 -14.89
C ASP A 296 21.33 -3.98 -13.58
N TYR A 297 20.94 -3.23 -12.55
CA TYR A 297 21.59 -3.32 -11.24
C TYR A 297 21.42 -4.70 -10.61
N ILE A 298 20.23 -5.30 -10.71
CA ILE A 298 19.98 -6.65 -10.20
C ILE A 298 20.77 -7.69 -11.01
N ALA A 299 20.75 -7.61 -12.35
CA ALA A 299 21.48 -8.53 -13.22
C ALA A 299 23.00 -8.48 -13.03
N ASN A 300 23.54 -7.35 -12.58
CA ASN A 300 24.96 -7.18 -12.29
C ASN A 300 25.31 -7.41 -10.80
N GLY A 301 24.36 -7.81 -9.96
CA GLY A 301 24.58 -8.04 -8.52
C GLY A 301 24.91 -6.77 -7.73
N GLN A 302 24.45 -5.60 -8.20
CA GLN A 302 24.74 -4.28 -7.63
C GLN A 302 23.62 -3.74 -6.74
N ALA A 303 22.47 -4.43 -6.69
CA ALA A 303 21.30 -4.04 -5.93
C ALA A 303 20.62 -5.26 -5.30
N GLU A 304 19.30 -5.18 -5.12
CA GLU A 304 18.45 -6.23 -4.57
C GLU A 304 18.70 -7.60 -5.21
N SER A 305 18.41 -8.67 -4.47
CA SER A 305 18.52 -10.03 -5.01
C SER A 305 17.53 -10.26 -6.16
N PRO A 306 17.76 -11.25 -7.04
CA PRO A 306 16.81 -11.64 -8.08
C PRO A 306 15.36 -11.84 -7.60
N SER A 307 15.16 -12.28 -6.34
CA SER A 307 13.82 -12.45 -5.75
C SER A 307 12.98 -11.15 -5.73
N TYR A 308 13.63 -9.98 -5.78
CA TYR A 308 12.96 -8.70 -5.91
C TYR A 308 12.15 -8.59 -7.22
N LEU A 309 12.67 -9.14 -8.32
CA LEU A 309 11.99 -9.20 -9.61
C LEU A 309 10.74 -10.09 -9.56
N GLU A 310 10.74 -11.11 -8.70
CA GLU A 310 9.71 -12.14 -8.62
C GLU A 310 8.51 -11.73 -7.78
N ARG A 311 8.67 -10.77 -6.86
CA ARG A 311 7.56 -10.29 -6.01
C ARG A 311 7.49 -8.77 -5.91
N SER A 312 8.51 -8.12 -5.35
CA SER A 312 8.46 -6.69 -5.02
C SER A 312 8.23 -5.80 -6.25
N MET A 313 8.79 -6.17 -7.40
CA MET A 313 8.61 -5.46 -8.66
C MET A 313 7.15 -5.40 -9.14
N LYS A 314 6.26 -6.27 -8.64
CA LYS A 314 4.82 -6.28 -9.00
C LYS A 314 4.06 -5.05 -8.46
N TYR A 315 4.53 -4.47 -7.36
CA TYR A 315 3.98 -3.21 -6.80
C TYR A 315 4.23 -2.06 -7.79
N GLU A 316 5.44 -2.03 -8.37
CA GLU A 316 5.89 -0.98 -9.28
C GLU A 316 5.30 -1.15 -10.68
N THR A 317 5.34 -2.36 -11.23
CA THR A 317 4.72 -2.64 -12.54
C THR A 317 3.20 -2.47 -12.50
N GLY A 318 2.52 -2.94 -11.46
CA GLY A 318 1.06 -2.78 -11.32
C GLY A 318 0.62 -1.32 -11.21
N SER A 319 1.38 -0.49 -10.48
CA SER A 319 1.12 0.96 -10.39
C SER A 319 1.46 1.69 -11.68
N ALA A 320 2.58 1.35 -12.33
CA ALA A 320 2.96 1.91 -13.64
C ALA A 320 1.90 1.61 -14.70
N LEU A 321 1.36 0.40 -14.75
CA LEU A 321 0.25 0.06 -15.66
C LEU A 321 -0.96 0.96 -15.42
N GLY A 322 -1.35 1.19 -14.16
CA GLY A 322 -2.44 2.11 -13.84
C GLY A 322 -2.19 3.55 -14.32
N LEU A 323 -0.97 4.06 -14.12
CA LEU A 323 -0.56 5.40 -14.58
C LEU A 323 -0.54 5.50 -16.12
N VAL A 324 0.00 4.49 -16.81
CA VAL A 324 0.07 4.43 -18.26
C VAL A 324 -1.32 4.33 -18.87
N MET A 325 -2.21 3.51 -18.30
CA MET A 325 -3.60 3.37 -18.75
C MET A 325 -4.38 4.68 -18.60
N ASP A 326 -4.14 5.44 -17.53
CA ASP A 326 -4.67 6.81 -17.38
C ASP A 326 -4.11 7.76 -18.46
N LYS A 327 -2.81 7.66 -18.78
CA LYS A 327 -2.14 8.51 -19.78
C LYS A 327 -2.79 8.44 -21.16
N ILE A 328 -3.41 7.32 -21.50
CA ILE A 328 -4.13 7.08 -22.76
C ILE A 328 -5.64 6.95 -22.58
N ASP A 329 -6.18 7.43 -21.46
CA ASP A 329 -7.61 7.52 -21.16
C ASP A 329 -8.38 6.18 -21.19
N ILE A 330 -7.73 5.05 -20.85
CA ILE A 330 -8.44 3.78 -20.70
C ILE A 330 -9.26 3.84 -19.41
N ASN A 331 -10.56 3.53 -19.49
CA ASN A 331 -11.42 3.45 -18.30
C ASN A 331 -11.23 2.11 -17.55
N TRP A 332 -10.07 1.94 -16.92
CA TRP A 332 -9.66 0.67 -16.31
C TRP A 332 -10.10 0.50 -14.86
N LYS A 333 -10.20 1.60 -14.10
CA LYS A 333 -10.52 1.56 -12.67
C LYS A 333 -11.86 0.89 -12.37
N LYS A 334 -12.86 1.06 -13.24
CA LYS A 334 -14.15 0.33 -13.12
C LYS A 334 -14.03 -1.15 -13.49
N GLY A 335 -13.11 -1.49 -14.38
CA GLY A 335 -12.88 -2.87 -14.85
C GLY A 335 -12.19 -3.74 -13.82
N ILE A 336 -11.26 -3.16 -13.04
CA ILE A 336 -10.45 -3.89 -12.06
C ILE A 336 -11.17 -4.14 -10.72
N GLU A 337 -12.17 -3.33 -10.40
CA GLU A 337 -12.92 -3.47 -9.14
C GLU A 337 -13.79 -4.74 -9.13
N ASP A 338 -13.54 -5.62 -8.14
CA ASP A 338 -14.51 -6.65 -7.79
C ASP A 338 -15.78 -6.01 -7.23
N ARG A 339 -16.91 -6.62 -7.57
CA ARG A 339 -18.24 -6.28 -7.06
C ARG A 339 -18.88 -7.56 -6.54
N LYS A 340 -19.85 -7.41 -5.64
CA LYS A 340 -20.57 -8.53 -4.98
C LYS A 340 -21.07 -9.61 -5.95
N ASP A 341 -21.41 -9.22 -7.17
CA ASP A 341 -21.98 -10.06 -8.23
C ASP A 341 -21.03 -10.32 -9.41
N LYS A 342 -19.82 -9.74 -9.41
CA LYS A 342 -18.90 -9.82 -10.54
C LYS A 342 -17.45 -9.58 -10.12
N ASN A 343 -16.58 -10.54 -10.42
CA ASN A 343 -15.14 -10.34 -10.32
C ASN A 343 -14.66 -9.34 -11.40
N GLY A 344 -13.72 -8.49 -11.01
CA GLY A 344 -13.00 -7.58 -11.87
C GLY A 344 -11.98 -8.30 -12.74
N GLU A 345 -11.30 -7.50 -13.56
CA GLU A 345 -10.25 -7.92 -14.46
C GLU A 345 -8.94 -7.24 -14.07
N THR A 346 -7.85 -7.99 -13.91
CA THR A 346 -6.51 -7.42 -13.69
C THR A 346 -6.11 -6.49 -14.84
N GLN A 347 -5.17 -5.57 -14.62
CA GLN A 347 -4.70 -4.63 -15.65
C GLN A 347 -4.33 -5.35 -16.95
N TYR A 348 -3.61 -6.48 -16.85
CA TYR A 348 -3.29 -7.34 -17.99
C TYR A 348 -4.53 -7.81 -18.77
N LYS A 349 -5.56 -8.31 -18.09
CA LYS A 349 -6.81 -8.77 -18.74
C LYS A 349 -7.54 -7.61 -19.42
N ILE A 350 -7.60 -6.45 -18.78
CA ILE A 350 -8.20 -5.24 -19.36
C ILE A 350 -7.44 -4.83 -20.62
N LEU A 351 -6.11 -4.82 -20.59
CA LEU A 351 -5.27 -4.48 -21.75
C LEU A 351 -5.39 -5.50 -22.88
N LYS A 352 -5.38 -6.79 -22.58
CA LYS A 352 -5.57 -7.87 -23.57
C LYS A 352 -6.87 -7.67 -24.34
N LYS A 353 -7.95 -7.31 -23.62
CA LYS A 353 -9.25 -6.98 -24.21
C LYS A 353 -9.25 -5.67 -24.99
N TYR A 354 -8.67 -4.60 -24.43
CA TYR A 354 -8.61 -3.29 -25.06
C TYR A 354 -7.90 -3.32 -26.42
N PHE A 355 -6.80 -4.08 -26.53
CA PHE A 355 -6.06 -4.23 -27.78
C PHE A 355 -6.54 -5.40 -28.66
N ASN A 356 -7.60 -6.11 -28.25
CA ASN A 356 -8.14 -7.29 -28.92
C ASN A 356 -7.05 -8.34 -29.24
N ILE A 357 -6.20 -8.65 -28.26
CA ILE A 357 -5.12 -9.64 -28.42
C ILE A 357 -5.67 -11.02 -28.08
N SER A 358 -5.84 -11.87 -29.09
CA SER A 358 -6.17 -13.28 -28.93
C SER A 358 -4.91 -14.15 -28.92
N ASP A 359 -5.03 -15.42 -28.56
CA ASP A 359 -3.89 -16.35 -28.56
C ASP A 359 -3.36 -16.63 -29.99
N LYS A 360 -4.17 -16.35 -31.02
CA LYS A 360 -3.76 -16.41 -32.43
C LYS A 360 -2.88 -15.22 -32.84
N ASP A 361 -2.98 -14.10 -32.14
CA ASP A 361 -2.17 -12.89 -32.39
C ASP A 361 -0.78 -12.98 -31.76
N ILE A 362 -0.52 -14.02 -30.98
CA ILE A 362 0.74 -14.30 -30.29
C ILE A 362 1.53 -15.31 -31.13
N THR A 363 2.08 -14.82 -32.24
CA THR A 363 2.94 -15.59 -33.16
C THR A 363 4.42 -15.33 -32.88
N GLU A 364 5.28 -16.30 -33.20
CA GLU A 364 6.73 -16.15 -33.08
C GLU A 364 7.24 -14.97 -33.92
N ASP A 365 6.75 -14.79 -35.16
CA ASP A 365 7.18 -13.69 -36.03
C ASP A 365 6.95 -12.31 -35.41
N LYS A 366 5.77 -12.10 -34.81
CA LYS A 366 5.43 -10.82 -34.17
C LYS A 366 6.27 -10.58 -32.91
N ILE A 367 6.53 -11.64 -32.14
CA ILE A 367 7.39 -11.57 -30.97
C ILE A 367 8.85 -11.31 -31.38
N ASN A 368 9.33 -11.92 -32.46
CA ASN A 368 10.67 -11.70 -33.00
C ASN A 368 10.85 -10.26 -33.48
N GLN A 369 9.84 -9.68 -34.15
CA GLN A 369 9.88 -8.26 -34.49
C GLN A 369 10.03 -7.37 -33.24
N ILE A 370 9.24 -7.61 -32.19
CA ILE A 370 9.35 -6.82 -30.94
C ILE A 370 10.72 -7.04 -30.29
N LYS A 371 11.24 -8.27 -30.29
CA LYS A 371 12.58 -8.60 -29.75
C LYS A 371 13.68 -7.86 -30.50
N GLU A 372 13.63 -7.82 -31.83
CA GLU A 372 14.60 -7.13 -32.68
C GLU A 372 14.57 -5.61 -32.45
N GLU A 373 13.38 -5.00 -32.36
CA GLU A 373 13.20 -3.57 -32.08
C GLU A 373 13.72 -3.13 -30.69
N ASN A 374 14.09 -4.07 -29.83
CA ASN A 374 14.40 -3.82 -28.41
C ASN A 374 15.67 -4.51 -27.90
N ASP A 375 16.59 -4.89 -28.79
CA ASP A 375 17.91 -5.44 -28.44
C ASP A 375 17.85 -6.72 -27.57
N TYR A 376 16.93 -7.63 -27.89
CA TYR A 376 16.66 -8.81 -27.06
C TYR A 376 17.88 -9.72 -26.80
N ASN A 377 18.87 -9.72 -27.71
CA ASN A 377 20.10 -10.47 -27.50
C ASN A 377 20.90 -9.99 -26.28
N GLU A 378 20.84 -8.70 -25.95
CA GLU A 378 21.47 -8.19 -24.72
C GLU A 378 20.65 -8.57 -23.48
N LEU A 379 19.32 -8.49 -23.58
CA LEU A 379 18.41 -8.94 -22.52
C LEU A 379 18.60 -10.43 -22.19
N LEU A 380 18.93 -11.27 -23.19
CA LEU A 380 19.28 -12.68 -22.98
C LEU A 380 20.56 -12.87 -22.17
N LYS A 381 21.58 -12.02 -22.39
CA LYS A 381 22.81 -12.06 -21.58
C LYS A 381 22.52 -11.64 -20.14
N GLN A 382 21.73 -10.58 -19.95
CA GLN A 382 21.31 -10.13 -18.63
C GLN A 382 20.47 -11.19 -17.91
N GLY A 383 19.54 -11.83 -18.63
CA GLY A 383 18.75 -12.93 -18.11
C GLY A 383 19.61 -14.12 -17.68
N GLN A 384 20.70 -14.43 -18.40
CA GLN A 384 21.66 -15.45 -17.98
C GLN A 384 22.38 -15.06 -16.69
N LYS A 385 22.85 -13.81 -16.57
CA LYS A 385 23.49 -13.33 -15.34
C LYS A 385 22.57 -13.48 -14.12
N ILE A 386 21.28 -13.18 -14.28
CA ILE A 386 20.28 -13.35 -13.21
C ILE A 386 20.14 -14.83 -12.83
N VAL A 387 20.05 -15.73 -13.81
CA VAL A 387 20.01 -17.19 -13.53
C VAL A 387 21.25 -17.63 -12.76
N ASP A 388 22.44 -17.16 -13.16
CA ASP A 388 23.70 -17.49 -12.48
C ASP A 388 23.68 -16.98 -11.03
N LEU A 389 23.16 -15.78 -10.78
CA LEU A 389 22.99 -15.23 -9.43
C LEU A 389 22.00 -16.03 -8.57
N VAL A 390 20.90 -16.52 -9.15
CA VAL A 390 19.94 -17.37 -8.41
C VAL A 390 20.59 -18.70 -8.05
N ASN A 391 21.28 -19.33 -9.00
CA ASN A 391 21.92 -20.63 -8.79
C ASN A 391 23.10 -20.58 -7.82
N ASN A 392 23.81 -19.45 -7.71
CA ASN A 392 24.91 -19.28 -6.77
C ASN A 392 24.46 -18.96 -5.33
N ASN A 393 23.20 -18.56 -5.13
CA ASN A 393 22.63 -18.21 -3.82
C ASN A 393 21.75 -19.32 -3.22
N ASN A 394 21.51 -20.41 -3.96
CA ASN A 394 20.88 -21.65 -3.50
C ASN A 394 21.95 -22.70 -3.21
#